data_AF-A0A2N5VXK2-F1
#
_entry.id   AF-A0A2N5VXK2-F1
#
_cell.length_a   1.000
_cell.length_b   1.000
_cell.length_c   1.000
_cell.angle_alpha   90.00
_cell.angle_beta   90.00
_cell.angle_gamma   90.00
#
_symmetry.space_group_name_H-M   'P 1'
#
loop_
_entity.id
_entity.type
_entity.pdbx_description
1 polymer ?
#
loop_
_entity_poly.entity_id
_entity_poly.type
_entity_poly.pdbx_seq_one_letter_code
_entity_poly.pdbx_strand_id
1 'polypeptide(L)'
;MDNFLTNLPFTTSGALVDTVDKKILVSLRDGKKLIGVLRSYDQFANLVLQDTIERIYVDITREHEHEHDQQQEGSTTNDSKTHKKPNKICKYTDVWRGIYLVRGENVVLIGEIDLDKEDDIIQHFDSHSLDTVSEIQRHEMQEKADRLKKQESILFHQLGFSKEGEDDDRY
;
A
#
# COMPACT_ATOMS: atom_id res chain seq x y z
N MET A 1 41.08 -16.64 15.85
CA MET A 1 40.18 -15.50 16.11
C MET A 1 39.22 -15.49 14.94
N ASP A 2 38.00 -15.91 15.22
CA ASP A 2 37.01 -16.23 14.22
C ASP A 2 36.44 -14.91 13.67
N ASN A 3 36.59 -14.68 12.37
CA ASN A 3 36.02 -13.54 11.64
C ASN A 3 34.49 -13.69 11.53
N PHE A 4 33.78 -13.72 12.66
CA PHE A 4 32.31 -13.78 12.71
C PHE A 4 31.65 -12.48 12.25
N LEU A 5 32.42 -11.42 12.01
CA LEU A 5 31.92 -10.10 11.60
C LEU A 5 31.83 -9.89 10.08
N THR A 6 32.22 -10.87 9.24
CA THR A 6 32.22 -10.73 7.76
C THR A 6 31.00 -11.31 7.04
N ASN A 7 30.03 -11.91 7.74
CA ASN A 7 29.04 -12.78 7.11
C ASN A 7 27.64 -12.19 6.91
N LEU A 8 27.47 -10.86 6.91
CA LEU A 8 26.23 -10.26 6.38
C LEU A 8 26.47 -9.78 4.95
N PRO A 9 26.02 -10.52 3.92
CA PRO A 9 26.19 -10.10 2.53
C PRO A 9 25.38 -8.82 2.28
N PHE A 10 26.08 -7.69 2.08
CA PHE A 10 25.47 -6.41 1.68
C PHE A 10 25.26 -6.36 0.16
N THR A 11 24.54 -7.35 -0.37
CA THR A 11 24.16 -7.42 -1.79
C THR A 11 22.67 -7.61 -1.90
N THR A 12 22.07 -7.22 -3.02
CA THR A 12 20.66 -7.50 -3.31
C THR A 12 20.34 -8.98 -3.13
N SER A 13 21.23 -9.85 -3.61
CA SER A 13 21.07 -11.30 -3.45
C SER A 13 21.14 -11.75 -1.99
N GLY A 14 21.97 -11.11 -1.17
CA GLY A 14 22.05 -11.35 0.27
C GLY A 14 20.80 -10.90 1.02
N ALA A 15 20.16 -9.82 0.57
CA ALA A 15 18.91 -9.34 1.17
C ALA A 15 17.70 -10.21 0.81
N LEU A 16 17.71 -10.87 -0.35
CA LEU A 16 16.58 -11.66 -0.86
C LEU A 16 16.68 -13.17 -0.56
N VAL A 17 17.87 -13.70 -0.28
CA VAL A 17 18.07 -15.15 -0.11
C VAL A 17 17.19 -15.73 0.99
N ASP A 18 17.08 -15.02 2.10
CA ASP A 18 16.29 -15.45 3.26
C ASP A 18 14.78 -15.26 3.07
N THR A 19 14.36 -14.64 1.96
CA THR A 19 12.95 -14.41 1.62
C THR A 19 12.40 -15.44 0.63
N VAL A 20 13.25 -16.33 0.09
CA VAL A 20 12.80 -17.42 -0.77
C VAL A 20 11.86 -18.34 -0.01
N ASP A 21 10.82 -18.81 -0.69
CA ASP A 21 9.74 -19.63 -0.14
C ASP A 21 8.90 -18.94 0.94
N LYS A 22 9.06 -17.62 1.13
CA LYS A 22 8.23 -16.83 2.03
C LYS A 22 7.21 -15.99 1.26
N LYS A 23 6.11 -15.67 1.94
CA LYS A 23 5.10 -14.74 1.44
C LYS A 23 5.64 -13.32 1.57
N ILE A 24 5.67 -12.59 0.46
CA ILE A 24 6.20 -11.23 0.37
C ILE A 24 5.15 -10.29 -0.23
N LEU A 25 5.24 -9.02 0.16
CA LEU A 25 4.61 -7.88 -0.49
C LEU A 25 5.61 -7.26 -1.46
N VAL A 26 5.20 -7.00 -2.69
CA VAL A 26 5.97 -6.27 -3.70
C VAL A 26 5.17 -5.03 -4.12
N SER A 27 5.73 -3.84 -3.89
CA SER A 27 5.19 -2.61 -4.49
C SER A 27 5.86 -2.34 -5.81
N LEU A 28 5.07 -2.07 -6.84
CA LEU A 28 5.54 -1.74 -8.18
C LEU A 28 5.50 -0.23 -8.45
N ARG A 29 6.27 0.20 -9.45
CA ARG A 29 6.36 1.59 -9.90
C ARG A 29 5.00 2.15 -10.34
N ASP A 30 4.21 1.32 -11.01
CA ASP A 30 2.85 1.64 -11.47
C ASP A 30 1.81 1.76 -10.34
N GLY A 31 2.24 1.63 -9.07
CA GLY A 31 1.41 1.74 -7.87
C GLY A 31 0.85 0.41 -7.38
N LYS A 32 0.91 -0.67 -8.17
CA LYS A 32 0.34 -1.98 -7.79
C LYS A 32 1.04 -2.58 -6.58
N LYS A 33 0.27 -3.33 -5.81
CA LYS A 33 0.73 -4.08 -4.64
C LYS A 33 0.46 -5.56 -4.89
N LEU A 34 1.53 -6.33 -5.09
CA LEU A 34 1.45 -7.78 -5.29
C LEU A 34 1.78 -8.48 -3.98
N ILE A 35 1.05 -9.55 -3.68
CA ILE A 35 1.34 -10.44 -2.55
C ILE A 35 1.48 -11.85 -3.13
N GLY A 36 2.57 -12.54 -2.83
CA GLY A 36 2.81 -13.89 -3.34
C GLY A 36 4.00 -14.55 -2.65
N VAL A 37 4.24 -15.82 -2.97
CA VAL A 37 5.39 -16.57 -2.46
C VAL A 37 6.58 -16.38 -3.40
N LEU A 38 7.70 -15.86 -2.89
CA LEU A 38 8.92 -15.70 -3.70
C LEU A 38 9.53 -17.07 -4.03
N ARG A 39 9.62 -17.43 -5.31
CA ARG A 39 10.19 -18.71 -5.75
C ARG A 39 11.62 -18.60 -6.24
N SER A 40 11.94 -17.51 -6.93
CA SER A 40 13.30 -17.24 -7.40
C SER A 40 13.49 -15.76 -7.64
N TYR A 41 14.75 -15.33 -7.60
CA TYR A 41 15.16 -13.99 -7.96
C TYR A 41 16.51 -14.03 -8.67
N ASP A 42 16.92 -12.91 -9.27
CA ASP A 42 18.28 -12.70 -9.78
C ASP A 42 18.95 -11.46 -9.15
N GLN A 43 20.21 -11.19 -9.51
CA GLN A 43 20.95 -10.03 -8.98
C GLN A 43 20.36 -8.67 -9.38
N PHE A 44 19.47 -8.63 -10.37
CA PHE A 44 18.75 -7.43 -10.80
C PHE A 44 17.41 -7.27 -10.09
N ALA A 45 17.09 -8.14 -9.13
CA ALA A 45 15.79 -8.23 -8.47
C ALA A 45 14.62 -8.52 -9.44
N ASN A 46 14.87 -9.22 -10.55
CA ASN A 46 13.77 -9.85 -11.27
C ASN A 46 13.22 -10.98 -10.39
N LEU A 47 11.89 -11.04 -10.20
CA LEU A 47 11.25 -11.94 -9.23
C LEU A 47 10.31 -12.91 -9.94
N VAL A 48 10.29 -14.16 -9.50
CA VAL A 48 9.22 -15.11 -9.81
C VAL A 48 8.39 -15.31 -8.56
N LEU A 49 7.12 -14.93 -8.62
CA LEU A 49 6.15 -15.10 -7.56
C LEU A 49 5.20 -16.25 -7.92
N GLN A 50 4.84 -17.05 -6.93
CA GLN A 50 3.80 -18.06 -7.01
C GLN A 50 2.61 -17.63 -6.13
N ASP A 51 1.42 -18.12 -6.49
CA ASP A 51 0.17 -17.86 -5.77
C ASP A 51 -0.08 -16.36 -5.56
N THR A 52 0.23 -15.60 -6.61
CA THR A 52 0.25 -14.14 -6.57
C THR A 52 -1.16 -13.58 -6.64
N ILE A 53 -1.45 -12.64 -5.75
CA ILE A 53 -2.61 -11.74 -5.83
C ILE A 53 -2.12 -10.31 -6.02
N GLU A 54 -2.91 -9.51 -6.74
CA GLU A 54 -2.83 -8.07 -6.68
C GLU A 54 -3.89 -7.57 -5.72
N ARG A 55 -3.46 -6.87 -4.65
CA ARG A 55 -4.37 -6.29 -3.66
C ARG A 55 -4.51 -4.80 -3.89
N ILE A 56 -5.75 -4.36 -4.07
CA ILE A 56 -6.09 -2.96 -4.25
C ILE A 56 -6.78 -2.48 -2.98
N TYR A 57 -6.25 -1.42 -2.36
CA TYR A 57 -6.84 -0.75 -1.21
C TYR A 57 -7.40 0.60 -1.64
N VAL A 58 -8.58 0.95 -1.12
CA VAL A 58 -9.18 2.27 -1.28
C VAL A 58 -9.71 2.79 0.05
N ASP A 59 -9.63 4.10 0.23
CA ASP A 59 -9.99 4.75 1.49
C ASP A 59 -11.39 5.35 1.38
N ILE A 60 -12.33 4.87 2.19
CA ILE A 60 -13.65 5.51 2.29
C ILE A 60 -13.65 6.38 3.52
N THR A 61 -13.53 7.68 3.27
CA THR A 61 -13.91 8.66 4.28
C THR A 61 -15.42 8.64 4.35
N ARG A 62 -15.98 8.13 5.46
CA ARG A 62 -17.39 8.37 5.78
C ARG A 62 -17.51 9.87 6.03
N GLU A 63 -18.02 10.60 5.04
CA GLU A 63 -18.65 11.89 5.35
C GLU A 63 -19.79 11.57 6.32
N HIS A 64 -19.81 12.26 7.47
CA HIS A 64 -20.78 12.04 8.52
C HIS A 64 -22.20 11.96 7.94
N GLU A 65 -22.82 10.78 7.98
CA GLU A 65 -24.27 10.71 7.91
C GLU A 65 -24.80 11.61 9.04
N HIS A 66 -25.58 12.61 8.69
CA HIS A 66 -26.24 13.50 9.63
C HIS A 66 -27.04 12.66 10.62
N GLU A 67 -26.53 12.47 11.84
CA GLU A 67 -27.31 12.04 12.98
C GLU A 67 -28.37 13.13 13.23
N HIS A 68 -29.62 12.81 12.90
CA HIS A 68 -30.77 13.58 13.35
C HIS A 68 -31.03 13.23 14.82
N ASP A 69 -30.85 14.23 15.69
CA ASP A 69 -31.02 14.19 17.14
C ASP A 69 -32.35 13.58 17.64
N GLN A 70 -32.28 12.86 18.78
CA GLN A 70 -33.20 13.11 19.90
C GLN A 70 -32.44 13.15 21.23
N GLN A 71 -32.50 14.32 21.87
CA GLN A 71 -31.96 14.65 23.18
C GLN A 71 -32.70 13.92 24.30
N GLN A 72 -31.97 13.39 25.28
CA GLN A 72 -32.44 13.30 26.66
C GLN A 72 -31.27 13.53 27.63
N GLU A 73 -31.44 14.52 28.49
CA GLU A 73 -30.47 15.03 29.45
C GLU A 73 -30.23 14.04 30.60
N GLY A 74 -28.98 13.98 31.07
CA GLY A 74 -28.63 13.27 32.30
C GLY A 74 -27.14 13.33 32.59
N SER A 75 -26.73 14.29 33.41
CA SER A 75 -25.36 14.55 33.84
C SER A 75 -24.73 13.38 34.62
N THR A 76 -23.48 13.01 34.33
CA THR A 76 -22.40 13.03 35.33
C THR A 76 -21.03 12.84 34.68
N THR A 77 -20.05 13.51 35.29
CA THR A 77 -18.62 13.55 35.03
C THR A 77 -17.97 12.19 34.76
N ASN A 78 -17.02 12.14 33.82
CA ASN A 78 -15.69 11.56 34.03
C ASN A 78 -14.73 11.90 32.89
N ASP A 79 -13.58 12.44 33.28
CA ASP A 79 -12.41 12.67 32.45
C ASP A 79 -11.95 11.35 31.82
N SER A 80 -12.07 11.26 30.51
CA SER A 80 -11.33 10.34 29.67
C SER A 80 -11.23 11.01 28.31
N LYS A 81 -10.06 11.61 28.02
CA LYS A 81 -9.74 12.05 26.65
C LYS A 81 -9.59 10.80 25.78
N THR A 82 -10.72 10.22 25.38
CA THR A 82 -10.75 9.21 24.34
C THR A 82 -10.38 9.91 23.04
N HIS A 83 -9.20 9.62 22.50
CA HIS A 83 -8.91 9.89 21.10
C HIS A 83 -9.94 9.10 20.26
N LYS A 84 -11.09 9.70 19.95
CA LYS A 84 -12.03 9.19 18.94
C LYS A 84 -11.30 9.27 17.60
N LYS A 85 -10.66 8.17 17.20
CA LYS A 85 -10.09 8.01 15.86
C LYS A 85 -11.24 8.15 14.86
N PRO A 86 -11.06 8.85 13.73
CA PRO A 86 -12.08 8.90 12.69
C PRO A 86 -12.39 7.47 12.24
N ASN A 87 -13.68 7.14 12.15
CA ASN A 87 -14.19 5.83 11.73
C ASN A 87 -14.05 5.70 10.20
N LYS A 88 -12.80 5.67 9.72
CA LYS A 88 -12.45 5.52 8.30
C LYS A 88 -12.57 4.04 7.96
N ILE A 89 -13.44 3.71 7.02
CA ILE A 89 -13.54 2.35 6.50
C ILE A 89 -12.66 2.27 5.27
N CYS A 90 -11.70 1.36 5.28
CA CYS A 90 -10.89 1.07 4.11
C CYS A 90 -11.53 -0.14 3.41
N LYS A 91 -11.74 -0.06 2.09
CA LYS A 91 -12.16 -1.22 1.29
C LYS A 91 -10.96 -1.84 0.57
N TYR A 92 -11.05 -3.13 0.26
CA TYR A 92 -10.06 -3.78 -0.57
C TYR A 92 -10.66 -4.85 -1.49
N THR A 93 -9.90 -5.24 -2.50
CA THR A 93 -10.19 -6.40 -3.34
C THR A 93 -8.90 -7.09 -3.75
N ASP A 94 -8.98 -8.41 -3.96
CA ASP A 94 -7.86 -9.25 -4.37
C ASP A 94 -8.11 -9.80 -5.77
N VAL A 95 -7.16 -9.58 -6.67
CA VAL A 95 -7.20 -10.07 -8.05
C VAL A 95 -6.18 -11.18 -8.21
N TRP A 96 -6.64 -12.40 -8.54
CA TRP A 96 -5.75 -13.54 -8.75
C TRP A 96 -4.86 -13.35 -9.98
N ARG A 97 -3.55 -13.55 -9.80
CA ARG A 97 -2.54 -13.44 -10.85
C ARG A 97 -1.79 -14.76 -11.08
N GLY A 98 -1.76 -15.67 -10.11
CA GLY A 98 -1.12 -16.99 -10.25
C GLY A 98 0.41 -16.90 -10.22
N ILE A 99 1.08 -17.45 -11.24
CA ILE A 99 2.54 -17.30 -11.40
C ILE A 99 2.82 -15.95 -12.06
N TYR A 100 3.65 -15.14 -11.43
CA TYR A 100 3.93 -13.78 -11.89
C TYR A 100 5.43 -13.53 -11.99
N LEU A 101 5.89 -13.06 -13.15
CA LEU A 101 7.27 -12.63 -13.37
C LEU A 101 7.34 -11.10 -13.28
N VAL A 102 8.05 -10.59 -12.28
CA VAL A 102 8.27 -9.16 -12.09
C VAL A 102 9.67 -8.79 -12.58
N ARG A 103 9.75 -7.75 -13.39
CA ARG A 103 11.03 -7.17 -13.81
C ARG A 103 11.54 -6.21 -12.72
N GLY A 104 12.81 -6.34 -12.33
CA GLY A 104 13.37 -5.71 -11.14
C GLY A 104 13.40 -4.18 -11.16
N GLU A 105 13.51 -3.56 -12.35
CA GLU A 105 13.44 -2.09 -12.50
C GLU A 105 12.07 -1.49 -12.13
N ASN A 106 11.02 -2.31 -12.13
CA ASN A 106 9.67 -1.91 -11.76
C ASN A 106 9.38 -2.15 -10.27
N VAL A 107 10.30 -2.78 -9.53
CA VAL A 107 10.15 -3.00 -8.09
C VAL A 107 10.55 -1.73 -7.34
N VAL A 108 9.65 -1.25 -6.49
CA VAL A 108 9.90 -0.10 -5.61
C VAL A 108 10.36 -0.59 -4.23
N LEU A 109 9.64 -1.55 -3.66
CA LEU A 109 10.01 -2.18 -2.40
C LEU A 109 9.51 -3.62 -2.34
N ILE A 110 10.21 -4.42 -1.52
CA ILE A 110 9.83 -5.78 -1.17
C ILE A 110 9.88 -5.90 0.36
N GLY A 111 8.93 -6.62 0.94
CA GLY A 111 8.96 -6.95 2.37
C GLY A 111 8.33 -8.32 2.63
N GLU A 112 8.96 -9.11 3.51
CA GLU A 112 8.34 -10.32 4.07
C GLU A 112 7.08 -9.94 4.85
N ILE A 113 6.03 -10.73 4.68
CA ILE A 113 4.76 -10.53 5.40
C ILE A 113 4.73 -11.42 6.63
N ASP A 114 4.46 -10.81 7.78
CA ASP A 114 4.10 -11.50 9.02
C ASP A 114 2.61 -11.83 8.97
N LEU A 115 2.29 -13.12 8.84
CA LEU A 115 0.91 -13.59 8.62
C LEU A 115 -0.01 -13.26 9.79
N ASP A 116 0.47 -13.37 11.02
CA ASP A 116 -0.35 -13.14 12.21
C ASP A 116 -0.76 -11.67 12.28
N LYS A 117 0.16 -10.75 11.99
CA LYS A 117 -0.14 -9.31 11.95
C LYS A 117 -0.98 -8.92 10.74
N GLU A 118 -0.78 -9.57 9.59
CA GLU A 118 -1.56 -9.30 8.38
C GLU A 118 -3.04 -9.60 8.64
N ASP A 119 -3.33 -10.74 9.27
CA ASP A 119 -4.69 -11.18 9.58
C ASP A 119 -5.41 -10.22 10.55
N ASP A 120 -4.72 -9.69 11.56
CA ASP A 120 -5.28 -8.69 12.48
C ASP A 120 -5.64 -7.38 11.75
N ILE A 121 -4.79 -6.94 10.81
CA ILE A 121 -5.00 -5.69 10.07
C ILE A 121 -6.16 -5.83 9.10
N ILE A 122 -6.22 -6.91 8.32
CA ILE A 122 -7.22 -7.11 7.26
C ILE A 122 -8.64 -7.20 7.84
N GLN A 123 -8.82 -7.64 9.08
CA GLN A 123 -10.12 -7.65 9.76
C GLN A 123 -10.77 -6.27 9.86
N HIS A 124 -9.99 -5.19 9.74
CA HIS A 124 -10.50 -3.82 9.76
C HIS A 124 -10.82 -3.26 8.37
N PHE A 125 -10.70 -4.08 7.31
CA PHE A 125 -11.00 -3.69 5.94
C PHE A 125 -12.23 -4.44 5.42
N ASP A 126 -13.06 -3.73 4.67
CA ASP A 126 -14.22 -4.31 4.00
C ASP A 126 -13.82 -4.85 2.62
N SER A 127 -13.83 -6.17 2.45
CA SER A 127 -13.65 -6.79 1.12
C SER A 127 -14.83 -6.46 0.21
N HIS A 128 -14.56 -6.10 -1.05
CA HIS A 128 -15.59 -5.71 -2.01
C HIS A 128 -15.27 -6.18 -3.43
N SER A 129 -16.28 -6.11 -4.30
CA SER A 129 -16.14 -6.42 -5.73
C SER A 129 -15.09 -5.55 -6.42
N LEU A 130 -14.42 -6.14 -7.41
CA LEU A 130 -13.42 -5.46 -8.23
C LEU A 130 -13.98 -4.20 -8.89
N ASP A 131 -15.20 -4.26 -9.41
CA ASP A 131 -15.84 -3.13 -10.09
C ASP A 131 -15.94 -1.91 -9.16
N THR A 132 -16.47 -2.09 -7.95
CA THR A 132 -16.62 -0.98 -6.99
C THR A 132 -15.29 -0.44 -6.51
N VAL A 133 -14.31 -1.30 -6.19
CA VAL A 133 -13.00 -0.84 -5.73
C VAL A 133 -12.25 -0.14 -6.85
N SER A 134 -12.32 -0.65 -8.07
CA SER A 134 -11.70 -0.03 -9.24
C SER A 134 -12.31 1.33 -9.58
N GLU A 135 -13.63 1.47 -9.45
CA GLU A 135 -14.33 2.76 -9.62
C GLU A 135 -13.84 3.80 -8.61
N ILE A 136 -13.77 3.43 -7.32
CA ILE A 136 -13.28 4.32 -6.26
C ILE A 136 -11.81 4.68 -6.51
N GLN A 137 -10.96 3.69 -6.79
CA GLN A 137 -9.53 3.91 -7.05
C GLN A 137 -9.30 4.85 -8.23
N ARG A 138 -10.08 4.69 -9.31
CA ARG A 138 -9.99 5.55 -10.49
C ARG A 138 -10.37 6.99 -10.15
N HIS A 139 -11.40 7.19 -9.33
CA HIS A 139 -11.79 8.51 -8.87
C HIS A 139 -10.68 9.17 -8.03
N GLU A 140 -10.15 8.47 -7.03
CA GLU A 140 -9.05 8.96 -6.18
C GLU A 140 -7.80 9.30 -7.00
N MET A 141 -7.44 8.45 -7.97
CA MET A 141 -6.28 8.66 -8.84
C MET A 141 -6.46 9.90 -9.73
N GLN A 142 -7.66 10.10 -10.28
CA GLN A 142 -7.98 11.27 -11.10
C GLN A 142 -7.92 12.56 -10.28
N GLU A 143 -8.52 12.58 -9.09
CA GLU A 143 -8.49 13.74 -8.20
C GLU A 143 -7.06 14.09 -7.75
N LYS A 144 -6.25 13.07 -7.41
CA LYS A 144 -4.84 13.26 -7.05
C LYS A 144 -4.05 13.82 -8.24
N ALA A 145 -4.27 13.29 -9.44
CA ALA A 145 -3.60 13.76 -10.66
C ALA A 145 -3.96 15.22 -10.98
N ASP A 146 -5.24 15.60 -10.87
CA ASP A 146 -5.69 16.96 -11.12
C ASP A 146 -5.16 17.94 -10.06
N ARG A 147 -5.12 17.51 -8.78
CA ARG A 147 -4.50 18.29 -7.69
C ARG A 147 -3.01 18.49 -7.92
N LEU A 148 -2.28 17.44 -8.32
CA LEU A 148 -0.85 17.50 -8.60
C LEU A 148 -0.57 18.44 -9.77
N LYS A 149 -1.28 18.33 -10.90
CA LYS A 149 -1.13 19.24 -12.05
C LYS A 149 -1.36 20.70 -11.66
N LYS A 150 -2.38 20.95 -10.83
CA LYS A 150 -2.66 22.31 -10.34
C LYS A 150 -1.54 22.83 -9.44
N GLN A 151 -1.06 22.01 -8.51
CA GLN A 151 0.05 22.36 -7.62
C GLN A 151 1.34 22.61 -8.41
N GLU A 152 1.67 21.74 -9.36
CA GLU A 152 2.82 21.87 -10.25
C GLU A 152 2.76 23.17 -11.05
N SER A 153 1.61 23.47 -11.65
CA SER A 153 1.41 24.73 -12.38
C SER A 153 1.63 25.95 -11.48
N ILE A 154 1.12 25.94 -10.24
CA ILE A 154 1.30 27.06 -9.30
C ILE A 154 2.78 27.20 -8.93
N LEU A 155 3.42 26.08 -8.59
CA LEU A 155 4.80 26.04 -8.12
C LEU A 155 5.78 26.48 -9.21
N PHE A 156 5.56 26.06 -10.45
CA PHE A 156 6.35 26.47 -11.60
C PHE A 156 6.22 27.97 -11.87
N HIS A 157 5.00 28.49 -11.99
CA HIS A 157 4.81 29.89 -12.37
C HIS A 157 5.17 30.89 -11.26
N GLN A 158 4.97 30.52 -9.99
CA GLN A 158 5.21 31.44 -8.87
C GLN A 158 6.61 31.34 -8.29
N LEU A 159 7.21 30.15 -8.30
CA LEU A 159 8.45 29.86 -7.58
C LEU A 159 9.55 29.24 -8.47
N GLY A 160 9.25 28.94 -9.74
CA GLY A 160 10.23 28.44 -10.71
C GLY A 160 10.62 26.96 -10.54
N PHE A 161 9.89 26.20 -9.72
CA PHE A 161 10.17 24.77 -9.53
C PHE A 161 9.65 23.95 -10.71
N SER A 162 10.50 23.07 -11.24
CA SER A 162 10.13 22.14 -12.32
C SER A 162 9.57 20.84 -11.76
N LYS A 163 8.77 20.14 -12.58
CA LYS A 163 8.31 18.78 -12.28
C LYS A 163 9.51 17.83 -12.22
N GLU A 164 9.60 17.04 -11.15
CA GLU A 164 10.49 15.87 -11.07
C GLU A 164 9.62 14.60 -11.03
N GLY A 165 10.03 13.55 -11.77
CA GLY A 165 9.34 12.26 -11.84
C GLY A 165 8.77 11.93 -13.23
N GLU A 166 8.79 10.65 -13.59
CA GLU A 166 8.17 10.14 -14.82
C GLU A 166 6.68 9.85 -14.60
N ASP A 167 5.89 9.83 -15.67
CA ASP A 167 4.44 9.62 -15.57
C ASP A 167 4.08 8.23 -15.01
N ASP A 168 5.02 7.27 -15.02
CA ASP A 168 4.80 5.93 -14.47
C ASP A 168 5.16 5.81 -12.97
N ASP A 169 5.75 6.84 -12.35
CA ASP A 169 6.11 6.87 -10.92
C ASP A 169 4.89 7.13 -10.02
N ARG A 170 4.03 6.11 -9.87
CA ARG A 170 2.73 6.20 -9.17
C ARG A 170 2.71 5.50 -7.81
N TYR A 171 3.87 5.16 -7.26
CA TYR A 171 4.04 4.31 -6.07
C TYR A 171 3.56 4.91 -4.75
#